data_AF-A0A2D8UKD3-F1
#
_entry.id   AF-A0A2D8UKD3-F1
#
_cell.length_a   1.000
_cell.length_b   1.000
_cell.length_c   1.000
_cell.angle_alpha   90.00
_cell.angle_beta   90.00
_cell.angle_gamma   90.00
#
_symmetry.space_group_name_H-M   'P 1'
#
loop_
_entity.id
_entity.type
_entity.pdbx_description
1 polymer ?
#
loop_
_entity_poly.entity_id
_entity_poly.type
_entity_poly.pdbx_seq_one_letter_code
_entity_poly.pdbx_strand_id
1 'polypeptide(L)'
;MQNFKPKFSTNEIGPFRFYGGTVVWIGFSLVFNALFRLSLQFSNLGTYIDEWSLGYQISTYYNYLIGFTSMSFAFCYTTYVWMSKPWATHRRKTQQLRMAQVNSIWILFGTLLFSLRLLWFFAGVELSLEKDFPYVAFLIPIFIYLYCWHLIIAIYQSKKAFLISSLVLLSGGFILSCI
;
A
#
# COMPACT_ATOMS: atom_id res chain seq x y z
N MET A 1 28.85 -9.62 19.68
CA MET A 1 28.63 -8.16 19.56
C MET A 1 27.14 -7.91 19.37
N GLN A 2 26.49 -7.24 20.32
CA GLN A 2 25.07 -6.87 20.18
C GLN A 2 24.94 -5.85 19.03
N ASN A 3 24.35 -6.26 17.92
CA ASN A 3 24.01 -5.36 16.82
C ASN A 3 22.92 -4.38 17.29
N PHE A 4 23.32 -3.23 17.85
CA PHE A 4 22.40 -2.17 18.21
C PHE A 4 21.79 -1.58 16.94
N LYS A 5 20.60 -2.06 16.57
CA LYS A 5 19.79 -1.45 15.51
C LYS A 5 19.46 0.00 15.94
N PRO A 6 19.61 0.98 15.05
CA PRO A 6 19.27 2.37 15.34
C PRO A 6 17.77 2.50 15.62
N LYS A 7 17.40 3.44 16.50
CA LYS A 7 15.98 3.75 16.78
C LYS A 7 15.36 4.45 15.57
N PHE A 8 14.15 4.01 15.20
CA PHE A 8 13.36 4.68 14.17
C PHE A 8 12.96 6.07 14.66
N SER A 9 13.58 7.11 14.10
CA SER A 9 13.39 8.50 14.51
C SER A 9 13.63 9.46 13.34
N THR A 10 13.08 10.66 13.45
CA THR A 10 13.24 11.76 12.48
C THR A 10 14.71 12.09 12.24
N ASN A 11 15.52 12.13 13.30
CA ASN A 11 16.96 12.43 13.22
C ASN A 11 17.72 11.35 12.45
N GLU A 12 17.36 10.08 12.66
CA GLU A 12 18.07 8.97 12.02
C GLU A 12 17.73 8.83 10.53
N ILE A 13 16.45 8.98 10.17
CA ILE A 13 15.96 8.90 8.78
C ILE A 13 16.32 10.18 8.00
N GLY A 14 16.31 11.30 8.71
CA GLY A 14 16.40 12.65 8.19
C GLY A 14 15.00 13.28 8.12
N PRO A 15 14.82 14.52 8.62
CA PRO A 15 13.51 15.14 8.75
C PRO A 15 12.79 15.27 7.41
N PHE A 16 13.50 15.70 6.36
CA PHE A 16 12.95 15.83 5.02
C PHE A 16 12.39 14.50 4.47
N ARG A 17 13.12 13.39 4.67
CA ARG A 17 12.64 12.06 4.25
C ARG A 17 11.49 11.58 5.10
N PHE A 18 11.56 11.81 6.40
CA PHE A 18 10.52 11.38 7.33
C PHE A 18 9.18 12.06 6.98
N TYR A 19 9.14 13.39 7.03
CA TYR A 19 7.92 14.16 6.75
C TYR A 19 7.52 14.09 5.28
N GLY A 20 8.48 14.14 4.35
CA GLY A 20 8.21 13.97 2.92
C GLY A 20 7.58 12.61 2.63
N GLY A 21 8.08 11.54 3.25
CA GLY A 21 7.48 10.20 3.14
C GLY A 21 6.05 10.15 3.68
N THR A 22 5.75 10.85 4.77
CA THR A 22 4.39 10.93 5.32
C THR A 22 3.45 11.72 4.41
N VAL A 23 3.90 12.83 3.84
CA VAL A 23 3.11 13.60 2.86
C VAL A 23 2.84 12.76 1.60
N VAL A 24 3.86 12.05 1.12
CA VAL A 24 3.73 11.08 0.01
C VAL A 24 2.71 10.00 0.36
N TRP A 25 2.66 9.53 1.61
CA TRP A 25 1.66 8.53 2.03
C TRP A 25 0.24 9.04 1.78
N ILE A 26 -0.07 10.23 2.30
CA ILE A 26 -1.42 10.82 2.24
C ILE A 26 -1.77 11.19 0.79
N GLY A 27 -0.82 11.79 0.06
CA GLY A 27 -1.04 12.18 -1.33
C GLY A 27 -1.31 10.98 -2.23
N PHE A 28 -0.45 9.96 -2.17
CA PHE A 28 -0.64 8.77 -3.02
C PHE A 28 -1.83 7.92 -2.57
N SER A 29 -2.22 7.92 -1.29
CA SER A 29 -3.41 7.18 -0.88
C SER A 29 -4.68 7.74 -1.51
N LEU A 30 -4.79 9.08 -1.65
CA LEU A 30 -5.89 9.72 -2.37
C LEU A 30 -5.85 9.39 -3.86
N VAL A 31 -4.67 9.50 -4.48
CA VAL A 31 -4.48 9.18 -5.91
C VAL A 31 -4.86 7.73 -6.21
N PHE A 32 -4.35 6.77 -5.44
CA PHE A 32 -4.71 5.36 -5.62
C PHE A 32 -6.18 5.10 -5.39
N ASN A 33 -6.79 5.73 -4.39
CA ASN A 33 -8.21 5.55 -4.10
C ASN A 33 -9.07 6.01 -5.29
N ALA A 34 -8.80 7.23 -5.80
CA ALA A 34 -9.47 7.73 -6.99
C ALA A 34 -9.23 6.84 -8.22
N LEU A 35 -7.99 6.41 -8.47
CA LEU A 35 -7.65 5.55 -9.60
C LEU A 35 -8.35 4.19 -9.54
N PHE A 36 -8.41 3.53 -8.38
CA PHE A 36 -9.08 2.24 -8.25
C PHE A 36 -10.59 2.35 -8.37
N ARG A 37 -11.20 3.42 -7.84
CA ARG A 37 -12.64 3.70 -8.03
C ARG A 37 -12.97 3.91 -9.51
N LEU A 38 -12.19 4.74 -10.19
CA LEU A 38 -12.34 4.95 -11.64
C LEU A 38 -12.14 3.65 -12.41
N SER A 39 -11.11 2.86 -12.07
CA SER A 39 -10.85 1.57 -12.73
C SER A 39 -12.02 0.60 -12.56
N LEU A 40 -12.61 0.54 -11.36
CA LEU A 40 -13.79 -0.28 -11.09
C LEU A 40 -15.02 0.20 -11.88
N GLN A 41 -15.24 1.52 -11.95
CA GLN A 41 -16.31 2.09 -12.78
C GLN A 41 -16.12 1.75 -14.26
N PHE A 42 -14.92 1.93 -14.80
CA PHE A 42 -14.61 1.56 -16.18
C PHE A 42 -14.79 0.06 -16.46
N SER A 43 -14.40 -0.80 -15.51
CA SER A 43 -14.59 -2.24 -15.64
C SER A 43 -16.06 -2.63 -15.71
N ASN A 44 -16.95 -1.90 -15.05
CA ASN A 44 -18.39 -2.18 -15.06
C ASN A 44 -19.12 -1.52 -16.24
N LEU A 45 -18.59 -0.46 -16.85
CA LEU A 45 -19.16 0.11 -18.09
C LEU A 45 -19.21 -0.92 -19.23
N GLY A 46 -18.27 -1.86 -19.27
CA GLY A 46 -18.26 -2.94 -20.25
C GLY A 46 -19.38 -3.98 -20.07
N THR A 47 -19.96 -4.11 -18.88
CA THR A 47 -21.05 -5.07 -18.61
C THR A 47 -22.45 -4.49 -18.79
N TYR A 48 -22.60 -3.16 -18.84
CA TYR A 48 -23.89 -2.45 -18.96
C TYR A 48 -23.95 -1.55 -20.21
N ILE A 49 -23.49 -2.06 -21.36
CA ILE A 49 -23.44 -1.29 -22.62
C ILE A 49 -24.83 -0.73 -23.01
N ASP A 50 -25.92 -1.41 -22.64
CA ASP A 50 -27.30 -0.99 -22.92
C ASP A 50 -27.88 0.01 -21.90
N GLU A 51 -27.28 0.11 -20.71
CA GLU A 51 -27.69 1.05 -19.67
C GLU A 51 -26.52 2.00 -19.36
N TRP A 52 -26.43 3.08 -20.14
CA TRP A 52 -25.55 4.25 -19.91
C TRP A 52 -25.87 5.00 -18.61
N SER A 53 -26.30 4.30 -17.55
CA SER A 53 -26.61 4.90 -16.27
C SER A 53 -25.32 5.12 -15.49
N LEU A 54 -24.98 6.40 -15.32
CA LEU A 54 -23.94 6.92 -14.42
C LEU A 54 -24.23 6.62 -12.92
N GLY A 55 -25.23 5.78 -12.63
CA GLY A 55 -25.74 5.46 -11.30
C GLY A 55 -25.11 4.24 -10.65
N TYR A 56 -23.96 3.74 -11.15
CA TYR A 56 -23.27 2.60 -10.54
C TYR A 56 -22.79 2.95 -9.12
N GLN A 57 -23.47 2.38 -8.13
CA GLN A 57 -23.08 2.47 -6.72
C GLN A 57 -22.08 1.35 -6.40
N ILE A 58 -20.86 1.74 -6.05
CA ILE A 58 -19.83 0.81 -5.60
C ILE A 58 -20.27 0.18 -4.28
N SER A 59 -20.27 -1.16 -4.21
CA SER A 59 -20.64 -1.86 -2.98
C SER A 59 -19.72 -1.49 -1.82
N THR A 60 -20.25 -1.53 -0.60
CA THR A 60 -19.50 -1.23 0.62
C THR A 60 -18.24 -2.10 0.75
N TYR A 61 -18.30 -3.35 0.28
CA TYR A 61 -17.16 -4.26 0.23
C TYR A 61 -15.99 -3.67 -0.58
N TYR A 62 -16.24 -3.26 -1.82
CA TYR A 62 -15.20 -2.68 -2.69
C TYR A 62 -14.72 -1.32 -2.17
N ASN A 63 -15.58 -0.52 -1.55
CA ASN A 63 -15.18 0.74 -0.91
C ASN A 63 -14.14 0.51 0.21
N TYR A 64 -14.37 -0.49 1.07
CA TYR A 64 -13.40 -0.90 2.08
C TYR A 64 -12.11 -1.43 1.46
N LEU A 65 -12.23 -2.38 0.54
CA LEU A 65 -11.06 -2.99 -0.09
C LEU A 65 -10.18 -1.95 -0.79
N ILE A 66 -10.78 -1.02 -1.53
CA ILE A 66 -10.07 0.08 -2.20
C ILE A 66 -9.41 0.98 -1.16
N GLY A 67 -10.12 1.45 -0.14
CA GLY A 67 -9.57 2.33 0.90
C GLY A 67 -8.32 1.76 1.57
N PHE A 68 -8.37 0.50 2.02
CA PHE A 68 -7.23 -0.17 2.64
C PHE A 68 -6.09 -0.46 1.64
N THR A 69 -6.41 -0.86 0.41
CA THR A 69 -5.42 -1.10 -0.65
C THR A 69 -4.66 0.17 -1.00
N SER A 70 -5.35 1.30 -1.14
CA SER A 70 -4.73 2.59 -1.41
C SER A 70 -3.79 3.03 -0.28
N MET A 71 -4.19 2.86 0.98
CA MET A 71 -3.30 3.15 2.12
C MET A 71 -2.05 2.28 2.12
N SER A 72 -2.20 0.98 1.89
CA SER A 72 -1.06 0.04 1.85
C SER A 72 -0.13 0.30 0.67
N PHE A 73 -0.68 0.59 -0.51
CA PHE A 73 0.10 0.86 -1.73
C PHE A 73 0.87 2.17 -1.61
N ALA A 74 0.24 3.21 -1.06
CA ALA A 74 0.91 4.47 -0.81
C ALA A 74 2.02 4.34 0.25
N PHE A 75 1.84 3.44 1.24
CA PHE A 75 2.88 3.15 2.24
C PHE A 75 4.15 2.54 1.63
N CYS A 76 4.06 1.86 0.49
CA CYS A 76 5.24 1.41 -0.27
C CYS A 76 6.12 2.59 -0.70
N TYR A 77 5.52 3.68 -1.21
CA TYR A 77 6.26 4.89 -1.57
C TYR A 77 6.84 5.60 -0.35
N THR A 78 6.09 5.66 0.76
CA THR A 78 6.62 6.18 2.03
C THR A 78 7.84 5.40 2.50
N THR A 79 7.77 4.07 2.41
CA THR A 79 8.88 3.18 2.75
C THR A 79 10.07 3.43 1.82
N TYR A 80 9.84 3.56 0.51
CA TYR A 80 10.87 3.94 -0.45
C TYR A 80 11.57 5.24 -0.07
N VAL A 81 10.80 6.28 0.28
CA VAL A 81 11.34 7.59 0.68
C VAL A 81 12.11 7.49 1.99
N TRP A 82 11.58 6.80 3.00
CA TRP A 82 12.26 6.61 4.29
C TRP A 82 13.57 5.84 4.17
N MET A 83 13.66 4.89 3.23
CA MET A 83 14.87 4.10 2.99
C MET A 83 15.88 4.78 2.05
N SER A 84 15.54 5.91 1.43
CA SER A 84 16.37 6.63 0.44
C SER A 84 17.61 7.35 1.01
N LYS A 85 18.18 6.88 2.10
CA LYS A 85 19.39 7.47 2.71
C LYS A 85 20.62 7.10 1.87
N PRO A 86 21.32 8.08 1.25
CA PRO A 86 22.36 7.81 0.25
C PRO A 86 23.60 7.14 0.86
N TRP A 87 23.97 7.54 2.08
CA TRP A 87 25.09 6.99 2.82
C TRP A 87 24.70 6.70 4.27
N ALA A 88 24.94 5.48 4.71
CA ALA A 88 24.95 5.11 6.11
C ALA A 88 26.40 4.91 6.58
N THR A 89 26.62 5.03 7.89
CA THR A 89 27.92 4.83 8.54
C THR A 89 28.59 3.49 8.21
N HIS A 90 27.80 2.46 7.86
CA HIS A 90 28.31 1.13 7.52
C HIS A 90 27.80 0.66 6.15
N ARG A 91 28.70 0.08 5.34
CA ARG A 91 28.40 -0.49 4.02
C ARG A 91 27.24 -1.48 4.04
N ARG A 92 27.19 -2.36 5.05
CA ARG A 92 26.10 -3.35 5.22
C ARG A 92 24.74 -2.68 5.42
N LYS A 93 24.68 -1.60 6.20
CA LYS A 93 23.45 -0.83 6.42
C LYS A 93 23.02 -0.11 5.13
N THR A 94 23.97 0.44 4.38
CA THR A 94 23.69 1.03 3.06
C THR A 94 23.10 0.01 2.09
N GLN A 95 23.61 -1.23 2.06
CA GLN A 95 23.03 -2.29 1.24
C GLN A 95 21.61 -2.66 1.66
N GLN A 96 21.36 -2.81 2.97
CA GLN A 96 20.03 -3.10 3.50
C GLN A 96 19.02 -1.99 3.16
N LEU A 97 19.42 -0.72 3.27
CA LEU A 97 18.59 0.43 2.89
C LEU A 97 18.22 0.40 1.41
N ARG A 98 19.19 0.14 0.52
CA ARG A 98 18.94 0.03 -0.92
C ARG A 98 18.03 -1.14 -1.27
N MET A 99 18.24 -2.30 -0.64
CA MET A 99 17.37 -3.46 -0.82
C MET A 99 15.95 -3.15 -0.33
N ALA A 100 15.79 -2.56 0.85
CA ALA A 100 14.48 -2.16 1.37
C ALA A 100 13.77 -1.15 0.45
N GLN A 101 14.53 -0.18 -0.07
CA GLN A 101 14.01 0.81 -1.02
C GLN A 101 13.48 0.13 -2.29
N VAL A 102 14.29 -0.68 -2.98
CA VAL A 102 13.87 -1.37 -4.21
C VAL A 102 12.73 -2.35 -3.94
N ASN A 103 12.81 -3.15 -2.88
CA ASN A 103 11.83 -4.17 -2.56
C ASN A 103 10.44 -3.58 -2.23
N SER A 104 10.40 -2.41 -1.60
CA SER A 104 9.12 -1.72 -1.31
C SER A 104 8.36 -1.32 -2.58
N ILE A 105 9.06 -0.92 -3.64
CA ILE A 105 8.45 -0.61 -4.93
C ILE A 105 8.18 -1.87 -5.75
N TRP A 106 9.08 -2.85 -5.66
CA TRP A 106 8.92 -4.12 -6.34
C TRP A 106 7.65 -4.85 -5.88
N ILE A 107 7.36 -4.89 -4.57
CA ILE A 107 6.13 -5.54 -4.08
C ILE A 107 4.87 -4.84 -4.58
N LEU A 108 4.88 -3.52 -4.67
CA LEU A 108 3.76 -2.73 -5.20
C LEU A 108 3.47 -3.11 -6.66
N PHE A 109 4.47 -2.99 -7.53
CA PHE A 109 4.29 -3.29 -8.95
C PHE A 109 4.10 -4.79 -9.22
N GLY A 110 4.77 -5.66 -8.46
CA GLY A 110 4.56 -7.10 -8.52
C GLY A 110 3.11 -7.48 -8.19
N THR A 111 2.53 -6.87 -7.16
CA THR A 111 1.11 -7.06 -6.82
C THR A 111 0.21 -6.53 -7.93
N LEU A 112 0.46 -5.31 -8.44
CA LEU A 112 -0.34 -4.73 -9.54
C LEU A 112 -0.33 -5.62 -10.80
N LEU A 113 0.84 -6.12 -11.20
CA LEU A 113 0.98 -7.02 -12.36
C LEU A 113 0.27 -8.35 -12.12
N PHE A 114 0.38 -8.90 -10.91
CA PHE A 114 -0.33 -10.11 -10.54
C PHE A 114 -1.85 -9.90 -10.56
N SER A 115 -2.34 -8.83 -9.95
CA SER A 115 -3.76 -8.45 -9.93
C SER A 115 -4.30 -8.21 -11.34
N LEU A 116 -3.53 -7.60 -12.24
CA LEU A 116 -3.92 -7.44 -13.64
C LEU A 116 -4.17 -8.79 -14.32
N ARG A 117 -3.27 -9.77 -14.12
CA ARG A 117 -3.44 -11.13 -14.68
C ARG A 117 -4.60 -11.87 -14.04
N LEU A 118 -4.78 -11.73 -12.72
CA LEU A 118 -5.87 -12.33 -11.97
C LEU A 118 -7.23 -11.79 -12.42
N LEU A 119 -7.32 -10.50 -12.75
CA LEU A 119 -8.54 -9.86 -13.26
C LEU A 119 -8.98 -10.50 -14.58
N TRP A 120 -8.06 -10.71 -15.52
CA TRP A 120 -8.37 -11.41 -16.78
C TRP A 120 -8.82 -12.85 -16.55
N PHE A 121 -8.23 -13.54 -15.57
CA PHE A 121 -8.66 -14.89 -15.20
C PHE A 121 -10.08 -14.90 -14.63
N PHE A 122 -10.39 -14.03 -13.67
CA PHE A 122 -11.73 -13.94 -13.09
C PHE A 122 -12.80 -13.52 -14.10
N ALA A 123 -12.48 -12.58 -15.00
CA ALA A 123 -13.38 -12.19 -16.08
C ALA A 123 -13.75 -13.37 -17.00
N GLY A 124 -12.81 -14.29 -17.26
CA GLY A 124 -13.06 -15.48 -18.07
C GLY A 124 -13.84 -16.60 -17.37
N VAL A 125 -14.02 -16.53 -16.05
CA VAL A 125 -14.66 -17.59 -15.22
C VAL A 125 -15.87 -17.05 -14.44
N GLU A 126 -16.26 -15.79 -14.67
CA GLU A 126 -17.40 -15.12 -14.02
C GLU A 126 -17.37 -15.12 -12.48
N LEU A 127 -16.17 -15.15 -11.89
CA LEU A 127 -15.98 -15.09 -10.43
C LEU A 127 -16.03 -13.65 -9.92
N SER A 128 -16.65 -13.45 -8.75
CA SER A 128 -16.73 -12.16 -8.09
C SER A 128 -15.98 -12.17 -6.75
N LEU A 129 -15.10 -11.18 -6.54
CA LEU A 129 -14.32 -11.07 -5.30
C LEU A 129 -15.21 -10.98 -4.05
N GLU A 130 -16.37 -10.33 -4.16
CA GLU A 130 -17.29 -10.14 -3.04
C GLU A 130 -17.97 -11.46 -2.61
N LYS A 131 -18.41 -12.29 -3.56
CA LYS A 131 -19.11 -13.55 -3.24
C LYS A 131 -18.15 -14.70 -2.97
N ASP A 132 -17.09 -14.80 -3.78
CA ASP A 132 -16.21 -15.97 -3.78
C ASP A 132 -14.98 -15.81 -2.88
N PHE A 133 -14.56 -14.56 -2.61
CA PHE A 133 -13.35 -14.26 -1.83
C PHE A 133 -13.52 -13.11 -0.79
N PRO A 134 -14.60 -13.11 0.03
CA PRO A 134 -14.99 -11.96 0.86
C PRO A 134 -13.96 -11.53 1.92
N TYR A 135 -13.09 -12.42 2.37
CA TYR A 135 -12.05 -12.08 3.35
C TYR A 135 -10.64 -12.16 2.78
N VAL A 136 -10.45 -13.00 1.77
CA VAL A 136 -9.12 -13.29 1.19
C VAL A 136 -8.58 -12.06 0.46
N ALA A 137 -9.43 -11.28 -0.20
CA ALA A 137 -9.01 -10.06 -0.88
C ALA A 137 -8.37 -9.03 0.08
N PHE A 138 -8.86 -8.94 1.32
CA PHE A 138 -8.31 -8.05 2.35
C PHE A 138 -6.94 -8.49 2.88
N LEU A 139 -6.50 -9.72 2.60
CA LEU A 139 -5.14 -10.14 2.96
C LEU A 139 -4.08 -9.43 2.11
N ILE A 140 -4.42 -8.99 0.89
CA ILE A 140 -3.50 -8.29 -0.01
C ILE A 140 -2.99 -6.98 0.61
N PRO A 141 -3.85 -6.01 0.99
CA PRO A 141 -3.38 -4.77 1.62
C PRO A 141 -2.64 -5.02 2.94
N ILE A 142 -3.07 -6.00 3.75
CA ILE A 142 -2.41 -6.35 5.01
C ILE A 142 -0.99 -6.87 4.73
N PHE A 143 -0.86 -7.82 3.80
CA PHE A 143 0.42 -8.41 3.44
C PHE A 143 1.43 -7.36 2.96
N ILE A 144 1.02 -6.45 2.07
CA ILE A 144 1.89 -5.40 1.52
C ILE A 144 2.37 -4.45 2.61
N TYR A 145 1.45 -4.03 3.48
CA TYR A 145 1.79 -3.16 4.59
C TYR A 145 2.78 -3.83 5.56
N LEU A 146 2.51 -5.08 5.95
CA LEU A 146 3.38 -5.85 6.83
C LEU A 146 4.74 -6.14 6.18
N TYR A 147 4.77 -6.38 4.87
CA TYR A 147 6.01 -6.56 4.11
C TYR A 147 6.87 -5.28 4.16
N CYS A 148 6.28 -4.11 3.91
CA CYS A 148 6.99 -2.84 4.03
C CYS A 148 7.54 -2.62 5.46
N TRP A 149 6.74 -2.95 6.47
CA TRP A 149 7.21 -2.88 7.86
C TRP A 149 8.29 -3.89 8.20
N HIS A 150 8.24 -5.09 7.64
CA HIS A 150 9.31 -6.08 7.78
C HIS A 150 10.65 -5.52 7.28
N LEU A 151 10.65 -4.82 6.13
CA LEU A 151 11.83 -4.14 5.61
C LEU A 151 12.35 -3.04 6.57
N ILE A 152 11.44 -2.25 7.14
CA ILE A 152 11.79 -1.19 8.10
C ILE A 152 12.38 -1.78 9.39
N ILE A 153 11.72 -2.80 9.97
CA ILE A 153 12.12 -3.46 11.23
C ILE A 153 13.45 -4.20 11.07
N ALA A 154 13.77 -4.67 9.86
CA ALA A 154 15.07 -5.26 9.57
C ALA A 154 16.21 -4.27 9.84
N ILE A 155 15.98 -2.97 9.62
CA ILE A 155 17.00 -1.92 9.71
C ILE A 155 16.90 -1.14 11.03
N TYR A 156 15.69 -0.84 11.50
CA TYR A 156 15.44 0.03 12.64
C TYR A 156 14.70 -0.66 13.78
N GLN A 157 14.89 -0.18 15.01
CA GLN A 157 13.97 -0.48 16.11
C GLN A 157 12.75 0.44 16.00
N SER A 158 11.61 -0.11 15.59
CA SER A 158 10.45 0.68 15.18
C SER A 158 9.11 0.24 15.78
N LYS A 159 9.09 -0.55 16.87
CA LYS A 159 7.84 -1.07 17.48
C LYS A 159 6.77 -0.01 17.73
N LYS A 160 7.14 1.14 18.30
CA LYS A 160 6.21 2.26 18.56
C LYS A 160 5.68 2.87 17.26
N ALA A 161 6.57 3.11 16.29
CA ALA A 161 6.19 3.68 15.01
C ALA A 161 5.26 2.76 14.22
N PHE A 162 5.50 1.43 14.28
CA PHE A 162 4.63 0.42 13.69
C PHE A 162 3.20 0.47 14.25
N LEU A 163 3.06 0.59 15.58
CA LEU A 163 1.72 0.69 16.19
C LEU A 163 1.00 1.97 15.76
N ILE A 164 1.71 3.10 15.79
CA ILE A 164 1.15 4.41 15.39
C ILE A 164 0.72 4.37 13.92
N SER A 165 1.58 3.90 13.01
CA SER A 165 1.23 3.81 11.59
C SER A 165 0.10 2.81 11.33
N SER A 166 -0.02 1.75 12.14
CA SER A 166 -1.11 0.78 11.98
C SER A 166 -2.45 1.43 12.32
N LEU A 167 -2.49 2.26 13.37
CA LEU A 167 -3.66 3.07 13.69
C LEU A 167 -3.98 4.08 12.57
N VAL A 168 -2.96 4.71 11.98
CA VAL A 168 -3.13 5.62 10.83
C VAL A 168 -3.65 4.87 9.61
N LEU A 169 -3.17 3.66 9.35
CA LEU A 169 -3.66 2.82 8.26
C LEU A 169 -5.13 2.41 8.48
N LEU A 170 -5.49 2.03 9.70
CA LEU A 170 -6.87 1.65 10.03
C LEU A 170 -7.84 2.83 9.88
N SER A 171 -7.51 3.96 10.50
CA SER A 171 -8.32 5.18 10.44
C SER A 171 -8.36 5.78 9.04
N GLY A 172 -7.22 5.91 8.36
CA GLY A 172 -7.13 6.42 7.01
C GLY A 172 -7.81 5.51 5.98
N GLY A 173 -7.69 4.19 6.14
CA GLY A 173 -8.39 3.21 5.32
C GLY A 173 -9.91 3.39 5.43
N PHE A 174 -10.42 3.47 6.66
CA PHE A 174 -11.84 3.72 6.92
C PHE A 174 -12.33 5.04 6.31
N ILE A 175 -11.58 6.13 6.49
CA ILE A 175 -11.93 7.45 5.92
C ILE A 175 -11.99 7.37 4.39
N LEU A 176 -10.99 6.78 3.75
CA LEU A 176 -10.93 6.63 2.29
C LEU A 176 -12.00 5.69 1.72
N SER A 177 -12.59 4.84 2.56
CA SER A 177 -13.73 4.01 2.16
C SER A 177 -15.03 4.81 2.10
N CYS A 178 -15.14 5.88 2.89
CA CYS A 178 -16.31 6.77 2.93
C CYS A 178 -16.25 7.91 1.90
N ILE A 179 -15.08 8.16 1.30
CA ILE A 179 -14.84 9.15 0.23
C ILE A 179 -14.92 8.43 -1.11
#